data_AF-A0A444U927-F1
#
_entry.id   AF-A0A444U927-F1
#
_cell.length_a   1.000
_cell.length_b   1.000
_cell.length_c   1.000
_cell.angle_alpha   90.00
_cell.angle_beta   90.00
_cell.angle_gamma   90.00
#
_symmetry.space_group_name_H-M   'P 1'
#
loop_
_entity.id
_entity.type
_entity.pdbx_description
1 polymer ?
#
loop_
_entity_poly.entity_id
_entity_poly.type
_entity_poly.pdbx_seq_one_letter_code
_entity_poly.pdbx_strand_id
1 'polypeptide(L)'
;MYILILTQHLPPGRISLHLYFLNEGVLFHSYTKQGKGEHGKPYPLTEEECDDSAYRENGFNIYVSNNIALDRSLPDIRHPKENGAD
;
A
#
# COMPACT_ATOMS: atom_id res chain seq x y z
N MET A 1 13.60 -6.22 7.10
CA MET A 1 12.92 -5.19 7.92
C MET A 1 11.95 -4.46 7.01
N TYR A 2 10.71 -4.14 7.39
CA TYR A 2 9.71 -3.46 6.53
C TYR A 2 8.93 -2.45 7.43
N ILE A 3 8.77 -1.15 7.07
CA ILE A 3 7.96 -0.17 7.84
C ILE A 3 6.56 -0.20 7.17
N LEU A 4 5.48 -0.42 7.91
CA LEU A 4 4.15 0.02 7.50
C LEU A 4 3.86 1.42 8.12
N ILE A 5 3.63 2.45 7.31
CA ILE A 5 3.17 3.75 7.82
C ILE A 5 1.65 3.69 7.96
N LEU A 6 1.13 3.42 9.15
CA LEU A 6 -0.29 3.62 9.44
C LEU A 6 -0.49 5.01 10.01
N THR A 7 -1.27 5.84 9.30
CA THR A 7 -1.75 7.12 9.81
C THR A 7 -2.81 6.83 10.88
N GLN A 8 -2.44 6.90 12.17
CA GLN A 8 -3.45 6.95 13.23
C GLN A 8 -4.10 8.33 13.23
N HIS A 9 -5.42 8.39 13.07
CA HIS A 9 -6.17 9.64 13.15
C HIS A 9 -6.22 10.12 14.60
N LEU A 10 -5.25 10.94 14.99
CA LEU A 10 -5.30 11.71 16.22
C LEU A 10 -6.27 12.91 16.03
N PRO A 11 -6.76 13.53 17.13
CA PRO A 11 -7.66 14.69 17.09
C PRO A 11 -7.16 15.79 16.14
N PRO A 12 -8.08 16.63 15.61
CA PRO A 12 -7.78 17.56 14.52
C PRO A 12 -6.56 18.42 14.84
N GLY A 13 -5.51 18.30 14.02
CA GLY A 13 -4.29 19.10 14.11
C GLY A 13 -2.99 18.38 14.48
N ARG A 14 -2.97 17.05 14.68
CA ARG A 14 -1.72 16.30 14.87
C ARG A 14 -1.64 15.07 13.98
N ILE A 15 -0.68 15.06 13.05
CA ILE A 15 -0.23 13.84 12.37
C ILE A 15 0.96 13.32 13.18
N SER A 16 0.84 12.13 13.77
CA SER A 16 1.97 11.45 14.39
C SER A 16 2.26 10.18 13.60
N LEU A 17 3.34 10.20 12.82
CA LEU A 17 3.84 9.03 12.10
C LEU A 17 4.57 8.13 13.11
N HIS A 18 3.85 7.20 13.74
CA HIS A 18 4.49 6.19 14.57
C HIS A 18 5.05 5.06 13.70
N LEU A 19 6.35 4.82 13.84
CA LEU A 19 7.10 3.73 13.21
C LEU A 19 6.82 2.44 13.99
N TYR A 20 6.03 1.52 13.43
CA TYR A 20 5.85 0.20 14.02
C TYR A 20 6.62 -0.84 13.21
N PHE A 21 7.49 -1.59 13.88
CA PHE A 21 8.12 -2.79 13.32
C PHE A 21 7.05 -3.89 13.22
N LEU A 22 6.88 -4.47 12.03
CA LEU A 22 6.03 -5.64 11.87
C LEU A 22 6.76 -6.88 12.40
N ASN A 23 6.09 -7.68 13.24
CA ASN A 23 6.62 -8.97 13.69
C ASN A 23 6.76 -9.94 12.50
N GLU A 24 7.70 -10.88 12.57
CA GLU A 24 8.00 -11.86 11.51
C GLU A 24 6.77 -12.63 11.01
N GLY A 25 5.82 -12.95 11.89
CA GLY A 25 4.55 -13.60 11.50
C GLY A 25 3.67 -12.71 10.60
N VAL A 26 3.64 -11.41 10.86
CA VAL A 26 2.88 -10.44 10.05
C VAL A 26 3.60 -10.17 8.72
N LEU A 27 4.93 -10.19 8.74
CA LEU A 27 5.75 -10.10 7.55
C LEU A 27 5.51 -11.27 6.60
N PHE A 28 5.65 -12.50 7.11
CA PHE A 28 5.46 -13.70 6.32
C PHE A 28 4.06 -13.72 5.70
N HIS A 29 3.04 -13.40 6.49
CA HIS A 29 1.68 -13.28 5.99
C HIS A 29 1.58 -12.26 4.85
N SER A 30 2.14 -11.05 5.03
CA SER A 30 2.16 -9.99 4.01
C SER A 30 2.89 -10.41 2.73
N TYR A 31 4.00 -11.15 2.84
CA TYR A 31 4.79 -11.63 1.70
C TYR A 31 4.08 -12.75 0.91
N THR A 32 3.23 -13.54 1.58
CA THR A 32 2.47 -14.62 0.95
C THR A 32 1.16 -14.18 0.30
N LYS A 33 0.72 -12.93 0.51
CA LYS A 33 -0.50 -12.40 -0.10
C LYS A 33 -0.40 -12.41 -1.63
N GLN A 34 -1.52 -12.77 -2.27
CA GLN A 34 -1.65 -12.81 -3.72
C GLN A 34 -2.94 -12.08 -4.12
N GLY A 35 -2.88 -11.38 -5.25
CA GLY A 35 -3.99 -10.56 -5.72
C GLY A 35 -3.52 -9.43 -6.61
N LYS A 36 -4.47 -8.73 -7.23
CA LYS A 36 -4.18 -7.54 -8.04
C LYS A 36 -3.63 -6.45 -7.12
N GLY A 37 -2.50 -5.85 -7.49
CA GLY A 37 -1.88 -4.77 -6.71
C GLY A 37 -1.05 -5.21 -5.50
N GLU A 38 -1.03 -6.50 -5.14
CA GLU A 38 -0.19 -6.99 -4.04
C GLU A 38 1.30 -6.79 -4.33
N HIS A 39 2.07 -6.51 -3.28
CA HIS A 39 3.49 -6.16 -3.35
C HIS A 39 3.76 -4.94 -4.25
N GLY A 40 2.77 -4.06 -4.40
CA GLY A 40 2.85 -2.87 -5.25
C GLY A 40 2.96 -3.16 -6.75
N LYS A 41 2.62 -4.37 -7.20
CA LYS A 41 2.64 -4.71 -8.63
C LYS A 41 1.57 -3.90 -9.39
N PRO A 42 1.82 -3.50 -10.64
CA PRO A 42 0.80 -2.83 -11.45
C PRO A 42 -0.48 -3.68 -11.60
N TYR A 43 -1.63 -3.01 -11.63
CA TYR A 43 -2.91 -3.65 -11.93
C TYR A 43 -3.01 -3.92 -13.44
N PRO A 44 -3.37 -5.15 -13.88
CA PRO A 44 -3.55 -5.45 -15.29
C PRO A 44 -4.87 -4.85 -15.79
N LEU A 45 -4.79 -3.72 -16.48
CA LEU A 45 -5.94 -3.02 -17.07
C LEU A 45 -6.53 -3.80 -18.25
N THR A 46 -7.86 -3.83 -18.31
CA THR A 46 -8.65 -4.18 -19.50
C THR A 46 -9.00 -2.94 -20.31
N GLU A 47 -9.54 -3.11 -21.52
CA GLU A 47 -9.91 -1.99 -22.39
C GLU A 47 -11.04 -1.15 -21.76
N GLU A 48 -11.99 -1.79 -21.10
CA GLU A 48 -13.11 -1.14 -20.42
C GLU A 48 -12.68 -0.32 -19.20
N GLU A 49 -11.61 -0.73 -18.51
CA GLU A 49 -11.07 -0.04 -17.33
C GLU A 49 -10.17 1.15 -17.69
N CYS A 50 -9.90 1.37 -18.98
CA CYS A 50 -9.08 2.47 -19.49
C CYS A 50 -9.90 3.73 -19.81
N ASP A 51 -11.23 3.68 -19.71
CA ASP A 51 -12.13 4.79 -20.06
C ASP A 51 -11.91 6.03 -19.17
N ASP A 52 -11.94 7.22 -19.77
CA ASP A 52 -11.71 8.49 -19.08
C ASP A 52 -12.72 8.76 -17.95
N SER A 53 -13.93 8.18 -18.04
CA SER A 53 -14.93 8.27 -16.96
C SER A 53 -14.42 7.70 -15.64
N ALA A 54 -13.49 6.75 -15.68
CA ALA A 54 -12.85 6.16 -14.51
C ALA A 54 -12.07 7.18 -13.66
N TYR A 55 -11.69 8.32 -14.23
CA TYR A 55 -10.87 9.34 -13.58
C TYR A 55 -11.66 10.62 -13.25
N ARG A 56 -12.85 10.79 -13.82
CA ARG A 56 -13.58 12.07 -13.84
C ARG A 56 -14.00 12.57 -12.46
N GLU A 57 -14.37 11.67 -11.54
CA GLU A 57 -14.86 12.05 -10.21
C GLU A 57 -13.72 12.30 -9.21
N ASN A 58 -12.71 11.43 -9.21
CA ASN A 58 -11.69 11.41 -8.16
C ASN A 58 -10.30 11.89 -8.63
N GLY A 59 -10.08 12.05 -9.93
CA GLY A 59 -8.77 12.35 -10.51
C GLY A 59 -7.80 11.16 -10.54
N PHE A 60 -8.27 9.96 -10.16
CA PHE A 60 -7.55 8.68 -10.25
C PHE A 60 -8.51 7.58 -10.71
N ASN A 61 -7.99 6.46 -11.24
CA ASN A 61 -8.81 5.37 -11.77
C ASN A 61 -9.56 4.65 -10.63
N ILE A 62 -10.85 4.95 -10.48
CA ILE A 62 -11.66 4.38 -9.40
C ILE A 62 -11.90 2.88 -9.57
N TYR A 63 -11.97 2.38 -10.81
CA TYR A 63 -12.12 0.94 -11.08
C TYR A 63 -10.90 0.16 -10.59
N VAL A 64 -9.69 0.63 -10.91
CA VAL A 64 -8.45 0.03 -10.42
C VAL A 64 -8.40 0.05 -8.90
N SER A 65 -8.72 1.19 -8.28
CA SER A 65 -8.69 1.33 -6.82
C SER A 65 -9.67 0.37 -6.13
N ASN A 66 -10.89 0.23 -6.65
CA ASN A 66 -11.91 -0.66 -6.07
C ASN A 66 -11.57 -2.15 -6.22
N ASN A 67 -10.74 -2.51 -7.19
CA ASN A 67 -10.35 -3.90 -7.44
C ASN A 67 -9.01 -4.29 -6.80
N ILE A 68 -8.35 -3.38 -6.06
CA ILE A 68 -7.18 -3.70 -5.26
C ILE A 68 -7.58 -3.80 -3.79
N ALA A 69 -7.09 -4.83 -3.10
CA ALA A 69 -7.36 -5.02 -1.68
C ALA A 69 -6.94 -3.78 -0.86
N LEU A 70 -7.79 -3.37 0.07
CA LEU A 70 -7.53 -2.23 0.96
C LEU A 70 -6.30 -2.46 1.85
N ASP A 71 -6.02 -3.72 2.19
CA ASP A 71 -4.92 -4.16 3.03
C ASP A 71 -3.81 -4.86 2.21
N ARG A 72 -3.62 -4.44 0.96
CA ARG A 72 -2.54 -4.94 0.09
C ARG A 72 -1.17 -4.76 0.71
N SER A 73 -0.27 -5.71 0.48
CA SER A 73 1.14 -5.56 0.83
C SER A 73 1.84 -4.60 -0.14
N LEU A 74 2.92 -3.97 0.33
CA LEU A 74 3.78 -3.08 -0.45
C LEU A 74 5.23 -3.53 -0.35
N PRO A 75 6.04 -3.30 -1.40
CA PRO A 75 7.46 -3.58 -1.33
C PRO A 75 8.11 -2.57 -0.39
N ASP A 76 9.05 -3.04 0.41
CA ASP A 76 9.86 -2.11 1.20
C ASP A 76 10.92 -1.45 0.33
N ILE A 77 10.81 -0.13 0.20
CA ILE A 77 11.71 0.73 -0.59
C ILE A 77 12.58 1.64 0.29
N ARG A 78 12.61 1.40 1.61
CA ARG A 78 13.36 2.25 2.56
C ARG A 78 14.86 2.13 2.36
N HIS A 79 15.57 3.22 2.67
CA HIS A 79 17.02 3.25 2.56
C HIS A 79 17.66 2.23 3.54
N PRO A 80 18.63 1.41 3.12
CA PRO A 80 19.21 0.35 3.96
C PRO A 80 19.78 0.83 5.30
N LYS A 81 20.32 2.06 5.36
CA LYS A 81 20.84 2.68 6.59
C LYS A 81 19.79 2.84 7.70
N GLU A 82 18.52 2.90 7.34
CA GLU A 82 17.40 3.02 8.27
C GLU A 82 16.98 1.64 8.83
N ASN A 83 17.63 0.55 8.39
CA ASN A 83 17.28 -0.82 8.73
C ASN A 83 18.13 -1.46 9.85
N GLY A 84 19.06 -0.71 10.46
CA GLY A 84 19.82 -1.18 11.62
C GLY A 84 20.63 -2.47 11.40
N ALA A 85 20.97 -2.80 10.15
CA ALA A 85 21.83 -3.92 9.83
C ALA A 85 23.27 -3.41 9.64
N ASP A 86 24.11 -3.64 10.65
CA ASP A 86 25.55 -3.86 10.51
C ASP A 86 25.78 -5.38 10.53
#